data_AF-A0AAE0KB59-F1
#
_entry.id   AF-A0AAE0KB59-F1
#
_cell.length_a   1.000
_cell.length_b   1.000
_cell.length_c   1.000
_cell.angle_alpha   90.00
_cell.angle_beta   90.00
_cell.angle_gamma   90.00
#
_symmetry.space_group_name_H-M   'P 1'
#
loop_
_entity.id
_entity.type
_entity.pdbx_description
1 polymer ?
#
loop_
_entity_poly.entity_id
_entity_poly.type
_entity_poly.pdbx_seq_one_letter_code
_entity_poly.pdbx_strand_id
1 'polypeptide(L)'
;MSNAPPPSQLCLLSDLPLREVGDKVRFLGCVTSYSTDSATLALEHQHQQPQDSLAVRALVDVRLVLGRLGSDQTRIGEWVNVIGYITAVAPLPLPTAASNGSDRGHVNISTVRAQALLVWSAGPLDVQRYNSSVAVLESEQSSPSGDDVASDALLHTAGR
;
A
#
# COMPACT_ATOMS: atom_id res chain seq x y z
N MET A 1 -26.40 11.51 -4.08
CA MET A 1 -25.19 11.24 -3.27
C MET A 1 -25.12 9.74 -3.06
N SER A 2 -24.42 9.02 -3.94
CA SER A 2 -24.17 7.59 -3.75
C SER A 2 -23.23 7.43 -2.55
N ASN A 3 -23.78 7.09 -1.37
CA ASN A 3 -23.03 6.75 -0.15
C ASN A 3 -22.27 5.40 -0.29
N ALA A 4 -21.86 5.05 -1.51
CA ALA A 4 -21.05 3.86 -1.73
C ALA A 4 -19.65 4.12 -1.13
N PRO A 5 -19.10 3.18 -0.35
CA PRO A 5 -17.75 3.29 0.15
C PRO A 5 -16.78 3.55 -1.02
N PRO A 6 -15.77 4.42 -0.86
CA PRO A 6 -14.82 4.70 -1.91
C PRO A 6 -14.18 3.41 -2.44
N PRO A 7 -13.86 3.35 -3.75
CA PRO A 7 -13.18 2.20 -4.33
C PRO A 7 -11.81 2.05 -3.66
N SER A 8 -11.38 0.79 -3.44
CA SER A 8 -10.05 0.53 -2.87
C SER A 8 -8.98 0.79 -3.91
N GLN A 9 -7.94 1.55 -3.56
CA GLN A 9 -6.80 1.78 -4.44
C GLN A 9 -5.80 0.61 -4.32
N LEU A 10 -5.50 -0.03 -5.45
CA LEU A 10 -4.44 -1.04 -5.51
C LEU A 10 -3.08 -0.31 -5.49
N CYS A 11 -2.23 -0.63 -4.52
CA CYS A 11 -0.91 -0.04 -4.41
C CYS A 11 0.13 -1.04 -3.91
N LEU A 12 1.39 -0.76 -4.22
CA LEU A 12 2.49 -1.54 -3.67
C LEU A 12 2.68 -1.24 -2.17
N LEU A 13 3.30 -2.20 -1.47
CA LEU A 13 3.62 -2.03 -0.06
C LEU A 13 4.62 -0.87 0.16
N SER A 14 5.48 -0.59 -0.82
CA SER A 14 6.39 0.58 -0.83
C SER A 14 5.67 1.93 -0.88
N ASP A 15 4.45 1.96 -1.41
CA ASP A 15 3.72 3.20 -1.68
C ASP A 15 2.72 3.50 -0.57
N LEU A 16 2.52 2.57 0.37
CA LEU A 16 1.69 2.79 1.56
C LEU A 16 2.07 4.05 2.36
N PRO A 17 3.36 4.43 2.52
CA PRO A 17 3.72 5.66 3.21
C PRO A 17 3.33 6.94 2.44
N LEU A 18 3.01 6.83 1.14
CA LEU A 18 2.58 7.95 0.30
C LEU A 18 1.07 8.19 0.36
N ARG A 19 0.31 7.29 0.99
CA ARG A 19 -1.15 7.35 1.10
C ARG A 19 -1.59 8.09 2.36
N GLU A 20 -2.83 8.59 2.36
CA GLU A 20 -3.36 9.37 3.48
C GLU A 20 -4.11 8.51 4.49
N VAL A 21 -4.15 8.98 5.74
CA VAL A 21 -4.96 8.35 6.78
C VAL A 21 -6.44 8.47 6.39
N GLY A 22 -7.15 7.34 6.39
CA GLY A 22 -8.53 7.24 5.90
C GLY A 22 -8.66 6.68 4.49
N ASP A 23 -7.56 6.55 3.73
CA ASP A 23 -7.59 5.95 2.41
C ASP A 23 -7.91 4.45 2.48
N LYS A 24 -8.79 4.01 1.58
CA LYS A 24 -9.08 2.59 1.38
C LYS A 24 -8.06 2.01 0.41
N VAL A 25 -7.18 1.17 0.92
CA VAL A 25 -6.10 0.56 0.14
C VAL A 25 -6.30 -0.94 -0.03
N ARG A 26 -5.80 -1.44 -1.15
CA ARG A 26 -5.61 -2.86 -1.44
C ARG A 26 -4.13 -3.07 -1.72
N PHE A 27 -3.48 -3.90 -0.93
CA PHE A 27 -2.06 -4.20 -1.12
C PHE A 27 -1.79 -5.67 -0.81
N LEU A 28 -0.62 -6.12 -1.24
CA LEU A 28 -0.11 -7.44 -1.00
C LEU A 28 1.13 -7.34 -0.11
N GLY A 29 1.24 -8.23 0.88
CA GLY A 29 2.42 -8.32 1.72
C GLY A 29 2.70 -9.75 2.17
N CYS A 30 3.96 -10.01 2.47
CA CYS A 30 4.43 -11.27 3.06
C CYS A 30 4.31 -11.18 4.58
N VAL A 31 3.67 -12.17 5.21
CA VAL A 31 3.52 -12.21 6.66
C VAL A 31 4.88 -12.45 7.30
N THR A 32 5.35 -11.51 8.13
CA THR A 32 6.59 -11.66 8.90
C THR A 32 6.35 -12.02 10.35
N SER A 33 5.24 -11.55 10.92
CA SER A 33 4.82 -11.93 12.27
C SER A 33 3.33 -11.68 12.48
N TYR A 34 2.76 -12.43 13.43
CA TYR A 34 1.38 -12.25 13.89
C TYR A 34 1.37 -12.18 15.42
N SER A 35 0.79 -11.12 15.97
CA SER A 35 0.53 -10.98 17.41
C SER A 35 -0.93 -11.29 17.70
N THR A 36 -1.18 -12.33 18.48
CA THR A 36 -2.53 -12.70 18.94
C THR A 36 -3.06 -11.77 20.02
N ASP A 37 -2.17 -11.16 20.82
CA ASP A 37 -2.52 -10.23 21.89
C ASP A 37 -3.12 -8.93 21.32
N SER A 38 -2.47 -8.37 20.30
CA SER A 38 -2.89 -7.14 19.64
C SER A 38 -3.67 -7.37 18.35
N ALA A 39 -3.91 -8.63 17.96
CA ALA A 39 -4.50 -9.03 16.69
C ALA A 39 -3.91 -8.25 15.50
N THR A 40 -2.59 -8.20 15.44
CA THR A 40 -1.84 -7.41 14.44
C THR A 40 -0.97 -8.31 13.58
N LEU A 41 -1.13 -8.23 12.27
CA LEU A 41 -0.25 -8.84 11.28
C LEU A 41 0.82 -7.84 10.84
N ALA A 42 2.08 -8.21 10.94
CA ALA A 42 3.16 -7.47 10.31
C ALA A 42 3.40 -8.04 8.91
N LEU A 43 3.30 -7.18 7.92
CA LEU A 43 3.50 -7.49 6.52
C LEU A 43 4.68 -6.70 5.97
N GLU A 44 5.57 -7.38 5.25
CA GLU A 44 6.74 -6.79 4.62
C GLU A 44 6.86 -7.32 3.19
N HIS A 45 7.65 -6.65 2.35
CA HIS A 45 8.04 -7.18 1.05
C HIS A 45 9.40 -7.89 1.21
N GLN A 46 9.53 -9.14 0.76
CA GLN A 46 10.79 -9.89 0.90
C GLN A 46 11.92 -9.27 0.06
N HIS A 47 12.76 -8.48 0.72
CA HIS A 47 14.23 -8.53 0.71
C HIS A 47 14.94 -8.98 -0.58
N GLN A 48 14.75 -8.25 -1.67
CA GLN A 48 15.79 -8.05 -2.70
C GLN A 48 15.63 -6.66 -3.29
N GLN A 49 15.82 -5.64 -2.45
CA GLN A 49 15.82 -4.27 -2.93
C GLN A 49 17.19 -3.66 -2.70
N PRO A 50 17.75 -2.92 -3.67
CA PRO A 50 19.06 -2.31 -3.54
C PRO A 50 19.12 -1.48 -2.27
N GLN A 51 20.34 -1.29 -1.76
CA GLN A 51 20.68 -0.64 -0.48
C GLN A 51 20.11 0.78 -0.26
N ASP A 52 19.39 1.32 -1.24
CA ASP A 52 18.79 2.64 -1.30
C ASP A 52 17.24 2.62 -1.27
N SER A 53 16.62 1.44 -1.23
CA SER A 53 15.16 1.31 -1.20
C SER A 53 14.63 1.29 0.23
N LEU A 54 13.66 2.15 0.49
CA LEU A 54 13.02 2.29 1.79
C LEU A 54 12.29 0.99 2.15
N ALA A 55 12.68 0.37 3.26
CA ALA A 55 12.00 -0.82 3.75
C ALA A 55 10.66 -0.39 4.34
N VAL A 56 9.54 -0.87 3.80
CA VAL A 56 8.22 -0.56 4.36
C VAL A 56 7.70 -1.75 5.14
N ARG A 57 7.17 -1.46 6.33
CA ARG A 57 6.52 -2.43 7.21
C ARG A 57 5.07 -2.01 7.45
N ALA A 58 4.13 -2.84 7.04
CA ALA A 58 2.71 -2.61 7.27
C ALA A 58 2.24 -3.41 8.51
N LEU A 59 1.76 -2.69 9.51
CA LEU A 59 1.11 -3.25 10.70
C LEU A 59 -0.40 -3.21 10.50
N VAL A 60 -0.96 -4.38 10.23
CA VAL A 60 -2.38 -4.54 9.89
C VAL A 60 -3.14 -5.05 11.10
N ASP A 61 -4.05 -4.24 11.61
CA ASP A 61 -5.03 -4.65 12.60
C ASP A 61 -6.09 -5.53 11.93
N VAL A 62 -6.22 -6.77 12.41
CA VAL A 62 -7.15 -7.76 11.85
C VAL A 62 -8.33 -8.08 12.75
N ARG A 63 -8.58 -7.29 13.81
CA ARG A 63 -9.66 -7.52 14.78
C ARG A 63 -11.04 -7.72 14.13
N LEU A 64 -11.33 -6.96 13.07
CA LEU A 64 -12.61 -7.02 12.35
C LEU A 64 -12.78 -8.31 11.53
N VAL A 65 -11.70 -9.02 11.21
CA VAL A 65 -11.71 -10.21 10.34
C VAL A 65 -11.23 -11.48 11.03
N LEU A 66 -10.97 -11.44 12.35
CA LEU A 66 -10.51 -12.58 13.15
C LEU A 66 -11.33 -13.85 12.94
N GLY A 67 -12.66 -13.73 12.91
CA GLY A 67 -13.57 -14.87 12.71
C GLY A 67 -13.48 -15.53 11.34
N ARG A 68 -12.76 -14.92 10.38
CA ARG A 68 -12.57 -15.44 9.01
C ARG A 68 -11.10 -15.71 8.67
N LEU A 69 -10.18 -15.46 9.61
CA LEU A 69 -8.75 -15.72 9.41
C LEU A 69 -8.46 -17.21 9.58
N GLY A 70 -7.88 -17.82 8.55
CA GLY A 70 -7.31 -19.16 8.58
C GLY A 70 -5.82 -19.17 8.90
N SER A 71 -5.27 -20.36 9.12
CA SER A 71 -3.83 -20.58 9.35
C SER A 71 -2.98 -19.95 8.25
N ASP A 72 -3.42 -20.08 7.00
CA ASP A 72 -2.64 -19.69 5.82
C ASP A 72 -2.56 -18.17 5.65
N GLN A 73 -3.34 -17.40 6.40
CA GLN A 73 -3.27 -15.93 6.42
C GLN A 73 -2.42 -15.38 7.58
N THR A 74 -2.06 -16.24 8.55
CA THR A 74 -1.28 -15.86 9.74
C THR A 74 0.10 -16.50 9.77
N ARG A 75 0.36 -17.45 8.87
CA ARG A 75 1.62 -18.19 8.77
C ARG A 75 2.72 -17.32 8.18
N ILE A 76 3.87 -17.30 8.85
CA ILE A 76 5.05 -16.56 8.42
C ILE A 76 5.49 -17.08 7.03
N GLY A 77 5.79 -16.15 6.12
CA GLY A 77 6.21 -16.44 4.75
C GLY A 77 5.06 -16.51 3.74
N GLU A 78 3.81 -16.53 4.19
CA GLU A 78 2.67 -16.53 3.27
C GLU A 78 2.42 -15.13 2.70
N TRP A 79 2.06 -15.08 1.42
CA TRP A 79 1.65 -13.86 0.75
C TRP A 79 0.15 -13.67 0.92
N VAL A 80 -0.24 -12.52 1.48
CA VAL A 80 -1.65 -12.19 1.75
C VAL A 80 -2.03 -10.89 1.07
N ASN A 81 -3.23 -10.88 0.49
CA ASN A 81 -3.88 -9.67 0.03
C ASN A 81 -4.69 -9.08 1.19
N VAL A 82 -4.56 -7.77 1.37
CA VAL A 82 -5.28 -7.02 2.39
C VAL A 82 -6.05 -5.88 1.74
N ILE A 83 -7.33 -5.76 2.08
CA ILE A 83 -8.10 -4.53 1.87
C ILE A 83 -8.36 -3.91 3.23
N GLY A 84 -8.00 -2.64 3.39
CA GLY A 84 -8.13 -1.95 4.66
C GLY A 84 -8.10 -0.44 4.53
N TYR A 85 -8.30 0.23 5.65
CA TYR A 85 -8.14 1.67 5.78
C TYR A 85 -6.81 2.00 6.45
N ILE A 86 -6.10 3.00 5.96
CA ILE A 86 -4.89 3.48 6.64
C ILE A 86 -5.30 4.22 7.90
N THR A 87 -4.71 3.85 9.03
CA THR A 87 -5.01 4.43 10.34
C THR A 87 -3.89 5.31 10.85
N ALA A 88 -2.64 5.04 10.46
CA ALA A 88 -1.52 5.92 10.74
C ALA A 88 -0.39 5.66 9.74
N VAL A 89 0.28 6.72 9.32
CA VAL A 89 1.56 6.65 8.62
C VAL A 89 2.58 7.24 9.57
N ALA A 90 3.51 6.43 10.06
CA ALA A 90 4.63 6.92 10.85
C ALA A 90 5.80 7.18 9.89
N PRO A 91 6.16 8.45 9.65
CA PRO A 91 7.34 8.77 8.87
C PRO A 91 8.57 8.18 9.56
N LEU A 92 9.55 7.80 8.75
CA LEU A 92 10.91 7.49 9.17
C LEU A 92 11.38 8.46 10.27
N PRO A 93 12.02 8.00 11.37
CA PRO A 93 12.79 8.90 12.22
C PRO A 93 13.86 9.53 11.33
N LEU A 94 13.70 10.80 10.97
CA LEU A 94 14.79 11.54 10.34
C LEU A 94 16.00 11.45 11.28
N PRO A 95 17.22 11.20 10.77
CA PRO A 95 18.42 11.20 11.59
C PRO A 95 18.66 12.63 12.08
N THR A 96 18.03 13.02 13.18
CA THR A 96 18.42 14.20 13.93
C THR A 96 19.78 13.91 14.55
N ALA A 97 20.79 14.62 14.05
CA ALA A 97 22.18 14.56 14.46
C ALA A 97 22.34 14.52 15.98
N ALA A 98 22.69 13.36 16.54
CA ALA A 98 23.54 13.20 17.73
C ALA A 98 23.54 11.73 18.20
N SER A 99 24.45 10.93 17.67
CA SER A 99 24.99 9.80 18.45
C SER A 99 26.31 9.37 17.85
N ASN A 100 27.38 9.90 18.42
CA ASN A 100 28.73 9.40 18.25
C ASN A 100 28.76 7.91 18.60
N GLY A 101 29.24 7.08 17.67
CA GLY A 101 29.77 5.75 17.95
C GLY A 101 28.73 4.63 17.96
N SER A 102 28.45 4.07 16.79
CA SER A 102 28.31 2.62 16.54
C SER A 102 27.68 2.40 15.17
N ASP A 103 28.55 2.18 14.19
CA ASP A 103 28.26 1.79 12.82
C ASP A 103 27.50 0.44 12.81
N ARG A 104 26.16 0.50 12.74
CA ARG A 104 25.31 -0.62 12.34
C ARG A 104 24.25 -0.04 11.41
N GLY A 105 24.47 -0.24 10.10
CA GLY A 105 23.65 0.27 9.00
C GLY A 105 22.18 0.39 9.38
N HIS A 106 21.73 1.63 9.55
CA HIS A 106 20.32 1.92 9.79
C HIS A 106 19.56 1.66 8.49
N VAL A 107 18.89 0.51 8.43
CA VAL A 107 17.85 0.29 7.42
C VAL A 107 16.73 1.27 7.73
N ASN A 108 16.47 2.18 6.80
CA ASN A 108 15.40 3.15 6.91
C ASN A 108 14.05 2.43 6.75
N ILE A 109 13.38 2.10 7.88
CA ILE A 109 12.09 1.40 7.87
C ILE A 109 10.93 2.38 8.10
N SER A 110 10.05 2.57 7.12
CA SER A 110 8.78 3.28 7.33
C SER A 110 7.71 2.32 7.81
N THR A 111 6.97 2.71 8.84
CA THR A 111 5.91 1.88 9.41
C THR A 111 4.55 2.48 9.10
N VAL A 112 3.69 1.70 8.45
CA VAL A 112 2.31 2.09 8.16
C VAL A 112 1.36 1.21 8.94
N ARG A 113 0.32 1.79 9.54
CA ARG A 113 -0.75 1.08 10.22
C ARG A 113 -2.01 1.10 9.39
N ALA A 114 -2.68 -0.04 9.28
CA ALA A 114 -3.95 -0.16 8.58
C ALA A 114 -4.93 -1.04 9.36
N GLN A 115 -6.22 -0.76 9.23
CA GLN A 115 -7.30 -1.62 9.72
C GLN A 115 -7.80 -2.48 8.57
N ALA A 116 -7.66 -3.81 8.68
CA ALA A 116 -8.18 -4.73 7.68
C ALA A 116 -9.70 -4.84 7.73
N LEU A 117 -10.29 -4.87 6.53
CA LEU A 117 -11.68 -5.24 6.27
C LEU A 117 -11.79 -6.62 5.61
N LEU A 118 -10.78 -7.00 4.82
CA LEU A 118 -10.70 -8.28 4.14
C LEU A 118 -9.24 -8.73 4.04
N VAL A 119 -8.98 -10.00 4.37
CA VAL A 119 -7.67 -10.63 4.25
C VAL A 119 -7.85 -12.00 3.61
N TRP A 120 -7.04 -12.33 2.60
CA TRP A 120 -7.05 -13.65 1.98
C TRP A 120 -5.66 -14.04 1.48
N SER A 121 -5.37 -15.35 1.45
CA SER A 121 -4.11 -15.86 0.91
C SER A 121 -4.05 -15.64 -0.60
N ALA A 122 -2.88 -15.24 -1.10
CA ALA A 122 -2.60 -15.10 -2.53
C ALA A 122 -2.32 -16.46 -3.21
N GLY A 123 -2.16 -17.55 -2.45
CA GLY A 123 -1.78 -18.86 -2.96
C GLY A 123 -0.32 -18.89 -3.49
N PRO A 124 0.03 -19.87 -4.36
CA PRO A 124 1.32 -19.90 -5.03
C PRO A 124 1.49 -18.65 -5.89
N LEU A 125 2.19 -17.65 -5.36
CA LEU A 125 2.30 -16.35 -5.99
C LEU A 125 3.70 -16.18 -6.61
N ASP A 126 3.71 -15.92 -7.91
CA ASP A 126 4.89 -15.35 -8.57
C ASP A 126 4.94 -13.85 -8.27
N VAL A 127 5.78 -13.48 -7.29
CA VAL A 127 5.96 -12.09 -6.82
C VAL A 127 6.39 -11.18 -7.96
N GLN A 128 7.22 -11.66 -8.89
CA GLN A 128 7.73 -10.85 -10.01
C GLN A 128 6.62 -10.54 -11.01
N ARG A 129 5.77 -11.53 -11.30
CA ARG A 129 4.60 -11.34 -12.15
C ARG A 129 3.58 -10.40 -11.52
N TYR A 130 3.32 -10.54 -10.22
CA TYR A 130 2.40 -9.66 -9.49
C TYR A 130 2.87 -8.19 -9.53
N ASN A 131 4.14 -7.93 -9.17
CA ASN A 131 4.69 -6.57 -9.16
C ASN A 131 4.63 -5.92 -10.55
N SER A 132 4.91 -6.70 -11.61
CA SER A 132 4.82 -6.22 -12.99
C SER A 132 3.39 -5.83 -13.39
N SER A 133 2.39 -6.64 -13.02
CA SER A 133 0.99 -6.33 -13.30
C SER A 133 0.47 -5.12 -12.51
N VAL A 134 0.90 -4.94 -11.25
CA VAL A 134 0.54 -3.75 -10.46
C VAL A 134 1.12 -2.48 -11.09
N ALA A 135 2.40 -2.51 -11.48
CA ALA A 135 3.04 -1.35 -12.11
C ALA A 135 2.35 -0.93 -13.43
N VAL A 136 1.90 -1.92 -14.23
CA VAL A 136 1.11 -1.63 -15.45
C VAL A 136 -0.23 -0.98 -15.10
N LEU A 137 -0.95 -1.50 -14.11
CA LEU A 137 -2.26 -0.95 -13.71
C LEU A 137 -2.16 0.45 -13.08
N GLU A 138 -1.08 0.76 -12.37
CA GLU A 138 -0.82 2.11 -11.86
C GLU A 138 -0.47 3.09 -13.00
N SER A 139 0.24 2.62 -14.04
CA SER A 139 0.53 3.41 -15.23
C SER A 139 -0.72 3.70 -16.08
N GLU A 140 -1.65 2.74 -16.17
CA GLU A 140 -2.93 2.92 -16.87
C GLU A 140 -3.88 3.85 -16.11
N GLN A 141 -3.87 3.82 -14.77
CA GLN A 141 -4.68 4.74 -13.94
C GLN A 141 -4.13 6.17 -13.89
N SER A 142 -2.85 6.38 -14.22
CA SER A 142 -2.22 7.71 -14.27
C SER A 142 -2.31 8.38 -15.65
N SER A 143 -2.93 7.76 -16.65
CA SER A 143 -3.18 8.42 -17.94
C SER A 143 -4.43 9.30 -17.85
N PRO A 144 -4.32 10.64 -17.96
CA PRO A 144 -5.49 11.49 -18.00
C PRO A 144 -6.29 11.16 -19.26
N SER A 145 -7.56 10.85 -19.07
CA SER A 145 -8.59 10.78 -20.11
C SER A 145 -8.50 12.02 -21.00
N GLY A 146 -7.88 11.86 -22.17
CA GLY A 146 -7.87 12.83 -23.23
C GLY A 146 -9.22 12.82 -23.94
N ASP A 147 -10.18 13.52 -23.35
CA ASP A 147 -11.45 13.88 -24.00
C ASP A 147 -11.63 15.40 -23.92
N ASP A 148 -10.91 16.12 -24.78
CA ASP A 148 -11.27 17.48 -25.20
C ASP A 148 -10.99 17.60 -26.71
N VAL A 149 -11.74 16.83 -27.49
CA VAL A 149 -11.87 17.05 -28.94
C VAL A 149 -12.96 18.09 -29.16
N ALA A 150 -12.48 19.31 -29.43
CA ALA A 150 -13.06 20.31 -30.33
C ALA A 150 -14.60 20.30 -30.50
N SER A 151 -15.27 21.24 -29.83
CA SER A 151 -16.49 21.86 -30.34
C SER A 151 -16.66 23.25 -29.73
N ASP A 152 -16.06 24.26 -30.36
CA ASP A 152 -16.77 25.53 -30.54
C ASP A 152 -16.20 26.32 -31.72
N ALA A 153 -16.61 25.94 -32.92
CA ALA A 153 -16.56 26.81 -34.09
C ALA A 153 -18.00 27.13 -34.46
N LEU A 154 -18.57 28.18 -33.86
CA LEU A 154 -19.49 29.13 -34.51
C LEU A 154 -20.08 30.09 -33.47
N LEU A 155 -19.63 31.35 -33.53
CA LEU A 155 -20.43 32.58 -33.64
C LEU A 155 -19.68 33.76 -32.98
N HIS A 156 -19.23 34.73 -33.78
CA HIS A 156 -19.58 36.17 -33.66
C HIS A 156 -18.81 37.02 -34.69
N THR A 157 -19.51 37.34 -35.79
CA THR A 157 -19.78 38.70 -36.31
C THR A 157 -18.82 39.88 -35.99
N ALA A 158 -18.41 40.56 -37.08
CA ALA A 158 -18.25 42.01 -37.33
C ALA A 158 -17.06 42.86 -36.79
N GLY A 159 -16.54 43.69 -37.70
CA GLY A 159 -15.71 44.89 -37.49
C GLY A 159 -14.24 44.66 -37.85
N ARG A 160 -13.60 45.36 -38.79
CA ARG A 160 -13.82 46.69 -39.39
C ARG A 160 -12.98 46.79 -40.67
#